data_AF-A0A1M5RIF7-F1
#
_entry.id   AF-A0A1M5RIF7-F1
#
_cell.length_a   1.000
_cell.length_b   1.000
_cell.length_c   1.000
_cell.angle_alpha   90.00
_cell.angle_beta   90.00
_cell.angle_gamma   90.00
#
_symmetry.space_group_name_H-M   'P 1'
#
loop_
_entity.id
_entity.type
_entity.pdbx_description
1 polymer ?
#
loop_
_entity_poly.entity_id
_entity_poly.type
_entity_poly.pdbx_seq_one_letter_code
_entity_poly.pdbx_strand_id
1 'polypeptide(L)'
;MNRPFQKITSALLCLASLLLSACAGRTAGEHIADMPHWMGGEPEGVPPRPGTPEYDAWMAARATEAARPKNDQSKTDQPKTDQPKTDPSK
;
A
#
# COMPACT_ATOMS: atom_id res chain seq x y z
N MET A 1 -24.73 -10.67 44.76
CA MET A 1 -23.92 -11.85 44.43
C MET A 1 -23.70 -11.95 42.91
N ASN A 2 -22.82 -11.13 42.31
CA ASN A 2 -22.80 -10.94 40.83
C ASN A 2 -21.41 -11.20 40.21
N ARG A 3 -20.42 -11.55 41.05
CA ARG A 3 -19.01 -11.75 40.70
C ARG A 3 -18.76 -12.83 39.63
N PRO A 4 -19.45 -13.99 39.60
CA PRO A 4 -19.23 -14.97 38.54
C PRO A 4 -19.77 -14.47 37.19
N PHE A 5 -20.92 -13.78 37.21
CA PHE A 5 -21.56 -13.25 36.00
C PHE A 5 -20.67 -12.19 35.33
N GLN A 6 -20.05 -11.30 36.11
CA GLN A 6 -19.12 -10.30 35.58
C GLN A 6 -17.85 -10.90 34.96
N LYS A 7 -17.32 -11.99 35.54
CA LYS A 7 -16.17 -12.70 34.97
C LYS A 7 -16.52 -13.36 33.64
N ILE A 8 -17.70 -13.97 33.54
CA ILE A 8 -18.20 -14.60 32.31
C ILE A 8 -18.40 -13.55 31.23
N THR A 9 -19.07 -12.42 31.53
CA THR A 9 -19.26 -11.33 30.57
C THR A 9 -17.92 -10.76 30.10
N SER A 10 -16.96 -10.54 31.00
CA SER A 10 -15.62 -10.06 30.60
C SER A 10 -14.90 -11.05 29.70
N ALA A 11 -14.97 -12.35 29.99
CA ALA A 11 -14.33 -13.37 29.16
C ALA A 11 -14.97 -13.44 27.76
N LEU A 12 -16.31 -13.36 27.68
CA LEU A 12 -17.04 -13.31 26.42
C LEU A 12 -16.68 -12.07 25.60
N LEU A 13 -16.56 -10.92 26.25
CA LEU A 13 -16.20 -9.67 25.58
C LEU A 13 -14.77 -9.72 25.02
N CYS A 14 -13.81 -10.27 25.77
CA CYS A 14 -12.45 -10.49 25.29
C CYS A 14 -12.41 -11.45 24.10
N LEU A 15 -13.16 -12.55 24.15
CA LEU A 15 -13.21 -13.53 23.07
C LEU A 15 -13.81 -12.92 21.78
N ALA A 16 -14.89 -12.14 21.92
CA ALA A 16 -15.51 -11.45 20.79
C ALA A 16 -14.54 -10.46 20.11
N SER A 17 -13.77 -9.70 20.89
CA SER A 17 -12.77 -8.77 20.37
C SER A 17 -11.67 -9.46 19.58
N LEU A 18 -11.17 -10.61 20.07
CA LEU A 18 -10.14 -11.38 19.37
C LEU A 18 -10.66 -11.99 18.06
N LEU A 19 -11.88 -12.51 18.06
CA LEU A 19 -12.52 -13.04 16.84
C LEU A 19 -12.75 -11.95 15.80
N LEU A 20 -13.18 -10.75 16.21
CA LEU A 20 -13.37 -9.62 15.32
C LEU A 20 -12.03 -9.14 14.71
N SER A 21 -10.98 -9.06 15.53
CA SER A 21 -9.62 -8.72 15.06
C SER A 21 -9.08 -9.75 14.06
N ALA A 22 -9.36 -11.04 14.26
CA ALA A 22 -8.94 -12.10 13.35
C ALA A 22 -9.67 -12.04 11.99
N CYS A 23 -10.90 -11.52 11.97
CA CYS A 23 -11.66 -11.35 10.73
C CYS A 23 -11.24 -10.09 9.95
N ALA A 24 -10.86 -9.01 10.65
CA ALA A 24 -10.43 -7.75 10.03
C ALA A 24 -9.14 -7.86 9.21
N GLY A 25 -8.25 -8.81 9.52
CA GLY A 25 -6.95 -8.96 8.86
C GLY A 25 -7.01 -9.43 7.39
N ARG A 26 -8.14 -9.96 6.91
CA ARG A 26 -8.25 -10.49 5.54
C ARG A 26 -8.58 -9.44 4.48
N THR A 27 -9.28 -8.37 4.83
CA THR A 27 -9.75 -7.33 3.89
C THR A 27 -9.15 -5.95 4.15
N ALA A 28 -8.70 -5.66 5.38
CA ALA A 28 -8.16 -4.35 5.71
C ALA A 28 -6.85 -4.04 4.95
N GLY A 29 -5.99 -5.04 4.72
CA GLY A 29 -4.71 -4.83 4.03
C GLY A 29 -4.81 -4.55 2.52
N GLU A 30 -5.93 -4.92 1.89
CA GLU A 30 -6.06 -4.85 0.43
C GLU A 30 -6.28 -3.41 -0.05
N HIS A 31 -7.12 -2.67 0.68
CA HIS A 31 -7.48 -1.28 0.37
C HIS A 31 -6.55 -0.22 0.98
N ILE A 32 -5.66 -0.58 1.92
CA ILE A 32 -4.73 0.40 2.53
C ILE A 32 -3.76 0.95 1.48
N ALA A 33 -3.35 0.13 0.51
CA ALA A 33 -2.45 0.57 -0.55
C ALA A 33 -3.14 1.43 -1.63
N ASP A 34 -4.48 1.30 -1.77
CA ASP A 34 -5.29 2.06 -2.72
C ASP A 34 -5.88 3.35 -2.11
N MET A 35 -5.38 3.74 -0.94
CA MET A 35 -5.78 4.99 -0.29
C MET A 35 -5.34 6.19 -1.15
N PRO A 36 -6.01 7.34 -1.03
CA PRO A 36 -5.52 8.56 -1.66
C PRO A 36 -4.11 8.89 -1.16
N HIS A 37 -3.30 9.55 -1.99
CA HIS A 37 -1.93 9.95 -1.63
C HIS A 37 -1.85 10.73 -0.30
N TRP A 38 -2.84 11.59 -0.02
CA TRP A 38 -2.93 12.36 1.22
C TRP A 38 -3.24 11.53 2.47
N MET A 39 -3.74 10.30 2.29
CA MET A 39 -4.10 9.37 3.36
C MET A 39 -3.08 8.22 3.48
N GLY A 40 -1.91 8.36 2.86
CA GLY A 40 -0.82 7.38 2.93
C GLY A 40 -0.86 6.28 1.88
N GLY A 41 -1.69 6.41 0.83
CA GLY A 41 -1.64 5.50 -0.30
C GLY A 41 -0.60 5.90 -1.35
N GLU A 42 -0.41 5.02 -2.33
CA GLU A 42 0.76 5.11 -3.20
C GLU A 42 0.70 6.34 -4.14
N PRO A 43 1.84 7.01 -4.40
CA PRO A 43 1.92 8.15 -5.30
C PRO A 43 1.74 7.74 -6.77
N GLU A 44 1.39 8.69 -7.64
CA GLU A 44 1.28 8.42 -9.09
C GLU A 44 2.62 7.90 -9.64
N GLY A 45 2.60 6.72 -10.28
CA GLY A 45 3.77 6.09 -10.92
C GLY A 45 4.34 4.87 -10.23
N VAL A 46 3.76 4.40 -9.13
CA VAL A 46 4.11 3.10 -8.55
C VAL A 46 3.66 1.91 -9.42
N PRO A 47 4.38 0.77 -9.37
CA PRO A 47 3.98 -0.44 -10.07
C PRO A 47 2.59 -0.92 -9.59
N PRO A 48 1.72 -1.38 -10.50
CA PRO A 48 0.45 -1.99 -10.14
C PRO A 48 0.64 -3.22 -9.22
N ARG A 49 -0.42 -3.62 -8.53
CA ARG A 49 -0.36 -4.75 -7.59
C ARG A 49 -0.04 -6.07 -8.31
N PRO A 50 0.89 -6.89 -7.81
CA PRO A 50 1.19 -8.19 -8.41
C PRO A 50 -0.05 -9.09 -8.45
N GLY A 51 -0.30 -9.74 -9.59
CA GLY A 51 -1.45 -10.62 -9.79
C GLY A 51 -2.67 -9.96 -10.42
N THR A 52 -2.60 -8.67 -10.75
CA THR A 52 -3.59 -8.00 -11.61
C THR A 52 -3.07 -7.94 -13.06
N PRO A 53 -3.95 -7.95 -14.08
CA PRO A 53 -3.52 -7.84 -15.48
C PRO A 53 -2.78 -6.54 -15.80
N GLU A 54 -3.01 -5.48 -15.02
CA GLU A 54 -2.29 -4.21 -15.13
C GLU A 54 -0.81 -4.35 -14.76
N TYR A 55 -0.47 -5.25 -13.83
CA TYR A 55 0.92 -5.53 -13.47
C TYR A 55 1.68 -6.18 -14.63
N ASP A 56 1.05 -7.13 -15.32
CA ASP A 56 1.67 -7.80 -16.47
C ASP A 56 1.90 -6.82 -17.63
N ALA A 57 0.95 -5.91 -17.88
CA ALA A 57 1.10 -4.84 -18.85
C ALA A 57 2.23 -3.86 -18.47
N TRP A 58 2.32 -3.50 -17.20
CA TRP A 58 3.39 -2.66 -16.67
C TRP A 58 4.77 -3.31 -16.83
N MET A 59 4.87 -4.61 -16.53
CA MET A 59 6.09 -5.40 -16.71
C MET A 59 6.50 -5.50 -18.18
N ALA A 60 5.54 -5.73 -19.09
CA ALA A 60 5.79 -5.80 -20.51
C ALA A 60 6.30 -4.47 -21.07
N ALA A 61 5.68 -3.34 -20.69
CA ALA A 61 6.11 -2.00 -21.10
C ALA A 61 7.56 -1.70 -20.66
N ARG A 62 7.93 -2.11 -19.43
CA ARG A 62 9.30 -1.96 -18.90
C ARG A 62 10.31 -2.83 -19.63
N ALA A 63 9.93 -4.06 -19.99
CA ALA A 63 10.79 -4.95 -20.78
C ALA A 63 11.04 -4.37 -22.19
N THR A 64 10.02 -3.78 -22.81
CA THR A 64 10.15 -3.08 -24.09
C THR A 64 11.07 -1.86 -24.00
N GLU A 65 10.89 -1.02 -22.96
CA GLU A 65 11.77 0.13 -22.74
C GLU A 65 13.22 -0.29 -22.45
N ALA A 66 13.44 -1.36 -21.69
CA ALA A 66 14.77 -1.89 -21.42
C ALA A 66 15.46 -2.46 -22.66
N ALA A 67 14.69 -3.00 -23.61
CA ALA A 67 15.18 -3.48 -24.89
C ALA A 67 15.41 -2.36 -25.92
N ARG A 68 15.00 -1.12 -25.62
CA ARG A 68 15.16 0.02 -26.53
C ARG A 68 16.66 0.29 -26.78
N PRO A 69 17.11 0.34 -28.04
CA PRO A 69 18.51 0.62 -28.35
C PRO A 69 18.90 2.02 -27.84
N LYS A 70 20.05 2.12 -27.16
CA LYS A 70 20.56 3.33 -26.50
C LYS A 70 20.88 4.52 -27.42
N ASN A 71 20.62 4.40 -28.72
CA ASN A 71 20.99 5.43 -29.71
C ASN A 71 20.03 6.64 -29.72
N ASP A 72 18.90 6.56 -29.02
CA ASP A 72 17.90 7.64 -28.92
C ASP A 72 17.85 8.32 -27.53
N GLN A 73 18.85 8.14 -26.67
CA GLN A 73 18.96 8.88 -25.40
C GLN A 73 19.36 10.34 -25.64
N SER A 74 18.46 11.13 -26.24
CA SER A 74 18.39 12.55 -25.91
C SER A 74 17.79 12.64 -24.49
N LYS A 75 18.60 13.16 -23.57
CA LYS A 75 18.27 13.40 -22.16
C LYS A 75 16.96 14.19 -22.07
N THR A 76 15.81 13.58 -21.79
CA THR A 76 14.64 14.37 -21.31
C THR A 76 13.75 13.60 -20.33
N ASP A 77 13.56 12.29 -20.45
CA ASP A 77 12.55 11.62 -19.62
C ASP A 77 13.14 10.95 -18.36
N GLN A 78 13.69 11.76 -17.45
CA GLN A 78 13.61 11.39 -16.03
C GLN A 78 12.34 12.04 -15.46
N PRO A 79 11.38 11.26 -14.93
CA PRO A 79 10.35 11.81 -14.08
C PRO A 79 11.05 12.32 -12.81
N LYS A 80 11.26 13.64 -12.77
CA LYS A 80 11.53 14.33 -11.52
C LYS A 80 10.20 14.34 -10.75
N THR A 81 10.00 13.34 -9.90
CA THR A 81 8.98 13.42 -8.86
C THR A 81 9.60 14.13 -7.67
N ASP A 82 9.02 15.29 -7.35
CA ASP A 82 9.50 16.30 -6.44
C ASP A 82 9.74 15.78 -5.01
N GLN A 83 11.02 15.65 -4.65
CA GLN A 83 11.45 15.71 -3.26
C GLN A 83 11.41 17.19 -2.84
N PRO A 84 10.58 17.61 -1.87
CA PRO A 84 10.74 18.91 -1.27
C PRO A 84 12.06 18.90 -0.52
N LYS A 85 13.07 19.55 -1.12
CA LYS A 85 14.35 19.85 -0.51
C LYS A 85 14.09 20.83 0.63
N THR A 86 13.93 20.32 1.85
CA THR A 86 13.99 21.15 3.05
C THR A 86 15.43 21.56 3.27
N ASP A 87 15.69 22.86 3.09
CA ASP A 87 16.95 23.53 3.38
C ASP A 87 17.41 23.27 4.83
N PRO A 88 18.66 22.87 5.07
CA PRO A 88 19.25 23.03 6.39
C PRO A 88 19.80 24.45 6.46
N SER A 89 18.97 25.39 6.90
CA SER A 89 19.41 26.73 7.26
C SER A 89 18.88 27.09 8.64
N LYS A 90 19.61 26.73 9.69
CA LYS A 90 20.34 27.65 10.57
C LYS A 90 20.90 26.94 11.80
#